data_AF-A7RZE8-F1
#
_entry.id   AF-A7RZE8-F1
#
_cell.length_a   1.000
_cell.length_b   1.000
_cell.length_c   1.000
_cell.angle_alpha   90.00
_cell.angle_beta   90.00
_cell.angle_gamma   90.00
#
_symmetry.space_group_name_H-M   'P 1'
#
loop_
_entity.id
_entity.type
_entity.pdbx_description
1 polymer ?
#
loop_
_entity_poly.entity_id
_entity_poly.type
_entity_poly.pdbx_seq_one_letter_code
_entity_poly.pdbx_strand_id
1 'polypeptide(L)'
;LQNNKVVMLEDLACHFGLRTQDAIERLNSLQELERITGVIDDRGKFIYISPDELGAVAKFIKQRGRVTITDLAESSNKLINLKTSSTEVQASA
;
A
#
# COMPACT_ATOMS: atom_id res chain seq x y z
N LEU A 1 -4.92 8.23 -5.17
CA LEU A 1 -4.03 7.30 -4.43
C LEU A 1 -4.11 7.52 -2.92
N GLN A 2 -3.97 8.75 -2.39
CA GLN A 2 -3.96 8.98 -0.93
C GLN A 2 -5.25 8.54 -0.18
N ASN A 3 -6.42 8.52 -0.85
CA ASN A 3 -7.68 8.06 -0.26
C ASN A 3 -7.98 6.57 -0.51
N ASN A 4 -7.27 5.92 -1.44
CA ASN A 4 -7.46 4.52 -1.81
C ASN A 4 -6.17 3.76 -1.53
N LYS A 5 -6.10 3.13 -0.35
CA LYS A 5 -4.89 2.42 0.10
C LYS A 5 -4.55 1.21 -0.75
N VAL A 6 -5.53 0.61 -1.41
CA VAL A 6 -5.35 -0.53 -2.29
C VAL A 6 -5.86 -0.14 -3.68
N VAL A 7 -5.02 -0.30 -4.70
CA VAL A 7 -5.35 0.00 -6.09
C VAL A 7 -4.96 -1.17 -6.98
N MET A 8 -5.87 -1.62 -7.84
CA MET A 8 -5.52 -2.58 -8.89
C MET A 8 -4.70 -1.90 -9.97
N LEU A 9 -3.60 -2.53 -10.36
CA LEU A 9 -2.69 -1.98 -11.37
C LEU A 9 -3.36 -1.90 -12.74
N GLU A 10 -4.29 -2.80 -13.05
CA GLU A 10 -5.08 -2.76 -14.29
C GLU A 10 -6.02 -1.56 -14.32
N ASP A 11 -6.74 -1.28 -13.22
CA ASP A 11 -7.60 -0.10 -13.11
C ASP A 11 -6.79 1.19 -13.21
N LEU A 12 -5.62 1.22 -12.56
CA LEU A 12 -4.68 2.33 -12.64
C LEU A 12 -4.23 2.56 -14.08
N ALA A 13 -3.83 1.49 -14.78
CA ALA A 13 -3.39 1.55 -16.16
C ALA A 13 -4.53 2.02 -17.08
N CYS A 14 -5.72 1.47 -16.92
CA CYS A 14 -6.92 1.85 -17.67
C CYS A 14 -7.26 3.33 -17.46
N HIS A 15 -7.23 3.81 -16.20
CA HIS A 15 -7.51 5.21 -15.86
C HIS A 15 -6.55 6.20 -16.56
N PHE A 16 -5.30 5.81 -16.77
CA PHE A 16 -4.29 6.63 -17.46
C PHE A 16 -4.09 6.28 -18.93
N GLY A 17 -4.85 5.33 -19.48
CA GLY A 17 -4.69 4.85 -20.87
C GLY A 17 -3.32 4.20 -21.14
N LEU A 18 -2.73 3.56 -20.13
CA LEU A 18 -1.43 2.90 -20.19
C LEU A 18 -1.60 1.38 -20.28
N ARG A 19 -0.54 0.68 -20.69
CA ARG A 19 -0.45 -0.76 -20.42
C ARG A 19 -0.16 -0.98 -18.95
N THR A 20 -0.62 -2.11 -18.40
CA THR A 20 -0.38 -2.47 -16.98
C THR A 20 1.12 -2.46 -16.64
N GLN A 21 1.96 -2.96 -17.56
CA GLN A 21 3.43 -2.95 -17.38
C GLN A 21 3.99 -1.53 -17.30
N ASP A 22 3.52 -0.60 -18.13
CA ASP A 22 3.97 0.80 -18.11
C ASP A 22 3.54 1.49 -16.79
N ALA A 23 2.35 1.15 -16.26
CA ALA A 23 1.89 1.64 -14.98
C ALA A 23 2.76 1.11 -13.82
N ILE A 24 3.18 -0.16 -13.87
CA ILE A 24 4.12 -0.76 -12.91
C ILE A 24 5.47 -0.05 -12.96
N GLU A 25 6.04 0.15 -14.16
CA GLU A 25 7.33 0.83 -14.33
C GLU A 25 7.31 2.26 -13.77
N ARG A 26 6.21 2.99 -13.99
CA ARG A 26 6.03 4.32 -13.42
C ARG A 26 5.91 4.30 -11.89
N LEU A 27 5.19 3.33 -11.32
CA LEU A 27 5.12 3.17 -9.87
C LEU A 27 6.50 2.89 -9.27
N ASN A 28 7.25 1.95 -9.86
CA ASN A 28 8.61 1.65 -9.43
C ASN A 28 9.52 2.88 -9.49
N SER A 29 9.46 3.63 -10.60
CA SER A 29 10.23 4.88 -10.74
C SER A 29 9.87 5.91 -9.65
N LEU A 30 8.60 6.02 -9.29
CA LEU A 30 8.15 6.92 -8.22
C LEU A 30 8.61 6.44 -6.83
N GLN A 31 8.74 5.13 -6.62
CA GLN A 31 9.30 4.55 -5.39
C GLN A 31 10.82 4.78 -5.30
N GLU A 32 11.55 4.62 -6.39
CA GLU A 32 13.00 4.91 -6.46
C GLU A 32 13.31 6.38 -6.19
N LEU A 33 12.42 7.28 -6.63
CA LEU A 33 12.50 8.71 -6.34
C LEU A 33 11.97 9.08 -4.94
N GLU A 34 11.62 8.10 -4.11
CA GLU A 34 11.06 8.28 -2.76
C GLU A 34 9.80 9.16 -2.72
N ARG A 35 9.08 9.31 -3.84
CA ARG A 35 7.86 10.14 -3.91
C ARG A 35 6.62 9.40 -3.43
N ILE A 36 6.64 8.07 -3.53
CA ILE A 36 5.58 7.20 -3.01
C ILE A 36 6.21 6.01 -2.29
N THR A 37 5.50 5.48 -1.31
CA THR A 37 5.87 4.28 -0.58
C THR A 37 4.72 3.28 -0.64
N GLY A 38 5.04 2.02 -0.87
CA GLY A 38 4.03 0.98 -1.01
C GLY A 38 4.62 -0.37 -1.37
N VAL A 39 3.75 -1.37 -1.42
CA VAL A 39 4.11 -2.74 -1.82
C VAL A 39 3.22 -3.20 -2.96
N ILE A 40 3.79 -3.96 -3.87
CA ILE A 40 3.07 -4.62 -4.95
C ILE A 40 2.82 -6.07 -4.53
N ASP A 41 1.56 -6.47 -4.53
CA ASP A 41 1.11 -7.84 -4.33
C ASP A 41 1.31 -8.65 -5.63
N ASP A 42 1.61 -9.94 -5.54
CA ASP A 42 1.80 -10.82 -6.70
C ASP A 42 0.53 -10.95 -7.56
N ARG A 43 -0.62 -10.61 -6.96
CA ARG A 43 -1.94 -10.52 -7.58
C ARG A 43 -2.20 -9.21 -8.33
N GLY A 44 -1.20 -8.35 -8.50
CA GLY A 44 -1.31 -7.12 -9.29
C GLY A 44 -1.99 -5.96 -8.57
N LYS A 45 -1.91 -5.90 -7.23
CA LYS A 45 -2.40 -4.76 -6.44
C LYS A 45 -1.23 -3.93 -5.94
N PHE A 46 -1.36 -2.61 -6.00
CA PHE A 46 -0.49 -1.69 -5.29
C PHE A 46 -1.15 -1.30 -3.96
N ILE A 47 -0.42 -1.50 -2.87
CA ILE A 47 -0.82 -1.09 -1.53
C ILE A 47 0.03 0.11 -1.13
N TYR A 48 -0.59 1.27 -1.06
CA TYR A 48 0.06 2.49 -0.59
C TYR A 48 0.25 2.43 0.93
N ILE A 49 1.47 2.71 1.37
CA ILE A 49 1.82 2.85 2.79
C ILE A 49 2.25 4.30 2.97
N SER A 50 1.62 5.04 3.87
CA SER A 50 2.01 6.43 4.11
C SER A 50 3.37 6.53 4.84
N PRO A 51 4.10 7.64 4.69
CA PRO A 51 5.34 7.87 5.45
C PRO A 51 5.15 7.77 6.96
N ASP A 52 4.00 8.22 7.48
CA ASP A 52 3.67 8.13 8.91
C ASP A 52 3.52 6.68 9.39
N GLU A 53 2.83 5.84 8.61
CA GLU A 53 2.68 4.41 8.90
C GLU A 53 4.04 3.70 8.88
N LEU A 54 4.87 4.00 7.88
CA LEU A 54 6.23 3.47 7.79
C LEU A 54 7.10 3.95 8.97
N GLY A 55 6.96 5.22 9.37
CA GLY A 55 7.62 5.80 10.53
C GLY A 55 7.21 5.11 11.85
N ALA A 56 5.92 4.79 12.00
CA ALA A 56 5.41 4.07 13.16
C ALA A 56 5.99 2.65 13.24
N VAL A 57 6.10 1.96 12.10
CA VAL A 57 6.75 0.65 11.99
C VAL A 57 8.24 0.75 12.35
N ALA A 58 8.96 1.74 11.81
CA ALA A 58 10.37 1.95 12.11
C ALA A 58 10.60 2.25 13.60
N LYS A 59 9.71 3.03 14.22
CA LYS A 59 9.75 3.33 15.66
C LYS A 59 9.53 2.06 16.49
N PHE A 60 8.58 1.20 16.09
CA PHE A 60 8.34 -0.08 16.76
C PHE A 60 9.58 -0.98 16.74
N ILE A 61 10.22 -1.14 15.58
CA ILE A 61 11.45 -1.93 15.43
C ILE A 61 12.56 -1.37 16.34
N LYS A 62 12.78 -0.05 16.31
CA LYS A 62 13.82 0.61 17.11
C LYS A 62 13.61 0.45 18.62
N GLN A 63 12.35 0.51 19.09
CA GLN A 63 12.03 0.41 20.51
C GLN A 63 12.13 -1.03 21.06
N ARG A 64 11.76 -2.03 20.26
CA ARG A 64 11.81 -3.45 20.65
C ARG A 64 13.20 -4.06 20.45
N GLY A 65 14.04 -3.47 19.62
CA GLY A 65 15.37 -3.99 19.30
C GLY A 65 15.28 -5.24 18.42
N ARG A 66 15.34 -6.44 19.01
CA ARG A 66 15.14 -7.70 18.28
C ARG A 66 13.65 -7.98 18.14
N VAL A 67 13.18 -7.98 16.90
CA VAL A 67 11.79 -8.27 16.53
C VAL A 67 11.77 -9.48 15.61
N THR A 68 10.87 -10.42 15.87
CA THR A 68 10.60 -11.51 14.93
C THR A 68 9.74 -11.02 13.78
N ILE A 69 9.72 -11.75 12.67
CA ILE A 69 8.83 -11.45 11.54
C ILE A 69 7.35 -11.53 11.97
N THR A 70 7.03 -12.41 12.92
CA THR A 70 5.67 -12.54 13.47
C THR A 70 5.27 -11.29 14.27
N ASP A 71 6.14 -10.80 15.16
CA ASP A 71 5.92 -9.53 15.88
C ASP A 71 5.78 -8.34 14.90
N LEU A 72 6.65 -8.41 13.88
CA LEU A 72 6.64 -7.70 12.61
C LEU A 72 5.22 -7.47 12.07
N ALA A 73 4.66 -8.58 11.62
CA ALA A 73 3.40 -8.67 10.92
C ALA A 73 2.22 -8.27 11.81
N GLU A 74 2.18 -8.73 13.07
CA GLU A 74 1.11 -8.38 14.00
C GLU A 74 1.04 -6.88 14.28
N SER A 75 2.20 -6.25 14.47
CA SER A 75 2.28 -4.81 14.74
C SER A 75 2.00 -4.02 13.46
N SER A 76 2.51 -4.47 12.31
CA SER A 76 2.22 -3.87 11.02
C SER A 76 0.72 -3.89 10.69
N ASN A 77 -0.02 -4.95 11.04
CA ASN A 77 -1.47 -4.99 10.86
C ASN A 77 -2.24 -3.95 11.70
N LYS A 78 -1.67 -3.50 12.83
CA LYS A 78 -2.25 -2.44 13.67
C LYS A 78 -1.84 -1.05 13.20
N LEU A 79 -0.63 -0.94 12.66
CA LEU A 79 -0.03 0.32 12.24
C LEU A 79 -0.43 0.70 10.81
N ILE A 80 -0.61 -0.29 9.94
CA ILE A 80 -1.02 -0.15 8.54
C ILE A 80 -2.47 -0.59 8.44
N ASN A 81 -3.38 0.37 8.52
CA ASN A 81 -4.81 0.06 8.41
C ASN A 81 -5.21 -0.10 6.94
N LEU A 82 -5.29 -1.33 6.45
CA LEU A 82 -5.67 -1.65 5.06
C LEU A 82 -7.17 -1.51 4.78
N LYS A 83 -8.00 -1.21 5.78
CA LYS A 83 -9.43 -0.92 5.55
C LYS A 83 -9.54 0.36 4.76
N THR A 84 -9.71 0.23 3.45
CA THR A 84 -10.51 1.16 2.67
C THR A 84 -11.82 1.35 3.42
N SER A 85 -12.25 2.58 3.64
CA SER A 85 -13.66 2.87 3.84
C SER A 85 -14.39 2.42 2.59
N SER A 86 -14.69 1.12 2.53
CA SER A 86 -15.71 0.59 1.66
C SER A 86 -16.99 1.26 2.13
N THR A 87 -17.37 2.36 1.47
CA THR A 87 -18.77 2.67 1.35
C THR A 87 -19.34 1.48 0.60
N GLU A 88 -19.82 0.49 1.36
CA GLU A 88 -20.79 -0.48 0.89
C GLU A 88 -21.94 0.34 0.29
N VAL A 89 -21.97 0.43 -1.04
CA VAL A 89 -23.24 0.65 -1.72
C VAL A 89 -24.07 -0.59 -1.42
N GLN A 90 -24.82 -0.54 -0.31
CA GLN A 90 -25.98 -1.39 -0.11
C GLN A 90 -26.90 -1.14 -1.30
N ALA A 91 -26.83 -2.02 -2.29
CA ALA A 91 -27.88 -2.18 -3.27
C ALA A 91 -29.11 -2.70 -2.50
N SER A 92 -29.99 -1.78 -2.12
CA SER A 92 -31.36 -2.10 -1.76
C SER A 92 -32.06 -2.55 -3.04
N ALA A 93 -32.35 -3.84 -3.14
CA ALA A 93 -33.39 -4.38 -4.02
C ALA A 93 -34.58 -4.79 -3.15
#